data_AF-A0A962J1K9-F1
#
_entry.id   AF-A0A962J1K9-F1
#
_cell.length_a   1.000
_cell.length_b   1.000
_cell.length_c   1.000
_cell.angle_alpha   90.00
_cell.angle_beta   90.00
_cell.angle_gamma   90.00
#
_symmetry.space_group_name_H-M   'P 1'
#
loop_
_entity.id
_entity.type
_entity.pdbx_description
1 polymer ?
#
loop_
_entity_poly.entity_id
_entity_poly.type
_entity_poly.pdbx_seq_one_letter_code
_entity_poly.pdbx_strand_id
1 'polypeptide(L)' 'MSTTQYYGTGRRKTATARVFLTKGAGNITINKRTLDNYFGREVARMIVQQPLE' A
#
# COMPACT_ATOMS: atom_id res chain seq x y z
N MET A 1 20.01 -6.41 -12.08
CA MET A 1 19.95 -5.32 -11.09
C MET A 1 19.03 -5.78 -9.96
N SER A 2 19.57 -6.04 -8.77
CA SER A 2 18.75 -6.38 -7.59
C SER A 2 17.93 -5.14 -7.20
N THR A 3 16.61 -5.22 -7.32
CA THR A 3 15.73 -4.16 -6.81
C THR A 3 15.62 -4.35 -5.31
N THR A 4 16.25 -3.46 -4.54
CA THR A 4 16.12 -3.43 -3.08
C THR A 4 14.64 -3.26 -2.73
N GLN A 5 14.05 -4.30 -2.13
CA GLN A 5 12.68 -4.28 -1.64
C GLN A 5 12.70 -4.11 -0.13
N TYR A 6 11.98 -3.11 0.36
CA TYR A 6 11.76 -2.90 1.78
C TYR A 6 10.48 -3.61 2.18
N TYR A 7 10.57 -4.49 3.17
CA TYR A 7 9.43 -5.22 3.70
C TYR A 7 8.95 -4.59 5.01
N GLY A 8 7.65 -4.41 5.14
CA GLY A 8 7.00 -3.92 6.35
C GLY A 8 5.72 -4.71 6.65
N THR A 9 5.38 -4.82 7.93
CA THR A 9 4.10 -5.39 8.37
C THR A 9 3.31 -4.33 9.14
N GLY A 10 2.08 -4.06 8.72
CA GLY A 10 1.15 -3.16 9.39
C GLY A 10 0.00 -3.91 10.06
N ARG A 11 -0.49 -3.42 11.19
CA ARG A 11 -1.64 -3.99 11.91
C ARG A 11 -2.59 -2.89 12.35
N ARG A 12 -3.90 -3.10 12.19
CA ARG A 12 -4.95 -2.19 12.69
C ARG A 12 -6.19 -2.99 13.09
N LYS A 13 -6.62 -2.86 14.35
CA LYS A 13 -7.70 -3.68 14.94
C LYS A 13 -7.39 -5.17 14.73
N THR A 14 -8.24 -5.90 14.01
CA THR A 14 -8.05 -7.30 13.64
C THR A 14 -7.37 -7.50 12.29
N ALA A 15 -7.10 -6.43 11.53
CA ALA A 15 -6.53 -6.50 10.19
C ALA A 15 -4.98 -6.49 10.24
N THR A 16 -4.37 -7.32 9.39
CA THR A 16 -2.90 -7.39 9.18
C THR A 16 -2.59 -7.20 7.71
N ALA A 17 -1.58 -6.39 7.39
CA ALA A 17 -1.13 -6.09 6.04
C ALA A 17 0.38 -6.31 5.90
N ARG A 18 0.79 -6.92 4.79
CA ARG A 18 2.19 -7.04 4.38
C ARG A 18 2.44 -6.04 3.26
N VAL A 19 3.43 -5.18 3.45
CA VAL A 19 3.76 -4.09 2.53
C VAL A 19 5.15 -4.33 1.98
N PHE A 20 5.27 -4.26 0.66
CA PHE A 20 6.53 -4.32 -0.04
C PHE A 20 6.72 -2.98 -0.74
N LEU A 21 7.78 -2.27 -0.41
CA LEU A 21 8.13 -0.98 -0.98
C LEU A 21 9.37 -1.12 -1.84
N THR A 22 9.29 -0.58 -3.04
CA THR A 22 10.39 -0.55 -4.01
C THR A 22 10.47 0.84 -4.60
N LYS A 23 11.69 1.33 -4.87
CA LYS A 23 11.87 2.58 -5.62
C LYS A 23 11.28 2.41 -7.04
N GLY A 24 10.34 3.25 -7.44
CA GLY A 24 9.63 3.12 -8.71
C GLY A 24 8.58 4.21 -8.94
N ALA A 25 7.68 3.97 -9.90
CA ALA A 25 6.72 4.93 -10.44
C ALA A 25 5.52 5.28 -9.54
N GLY A 26 5.54 4.91 -8.25
CA GLY A 26 4.46 5.24 -7.31
C GLY A 26 3.17 4.42 -7.47
N ASN A 27 3.19 3.33 -8.24
CA ASN A 27 2.01 2.47 -8.42
C ASN A 27 1.71 1.67 -7.14
N ILE A 28 0.52 1.89 -6.56
CA ILE A 28 0.05 1.17 -5.36
C ILE A 28 -0.98 0.11 -5.77
N THR A 29 -0.67 -1.16 -5.48
CA THR A 29 -1.58 -2.30 -5.71
C THR A 29 -1.80 -3.08 -4.43
N ILE A 30 -3.04 -3.50 -4.17
CA ILE A 30 -3.44 -4.27 -2.99
C ILE A 30 -4.15 -5.54 -3.47
N ASN A 31 -3.64 -6.71 -3.09
CA ASN A 31 -4.23 -8.01 -3.47
C ASN A 31 -4.51 -8.14 -4.98
N LYS A 32 -3.58 -7.68 -5.83
CA LYS A 32 -3.68 -7.64 -7.30
C LYS A 32 -4.77 -6.70 -7.85
N ARG A 33 -5.32 -5.81 -7.03
CA ARG A 33 -6.29 -4.78 -7.42
C ARG A 33 -5.67 -3.39 -7.24
N THR A 34 -6.17 -2.40 -7.97
CA THR A 34 -5.79 -1.00 -7.79
C THR A 34 -6.38 -0.45 -6.48
N LEU A 35 -5.77 0.61 -5.95
CA LEU A 35 -6.22 1.29 -4.73
C LEU A 35 -7.72 1.64 -4.78
N ASP A 36 -8.18 2.18 -5.91
CA ASP A 36 -9.57 2.60 -6.13
C ASP A 36 -10.57 1.46 -6.13
N ASN A 37 -10.17 0.31 -6.67
CA ASN A 37 -11.05 -0.86 -6.75
C ASN A 37 -11.07 -1.63 -5.41
N TYR A 38 -9.97 -1.58 -4.64
CA TYR A 38 -9.91 -2.21 -3.33
C TYR A 38 -10.65 -1.42 -2.25
N PHE A 39 -10.45 -0.10 -2.21
CA PHE A 39 -11.12 0.79 -1.25
C PHE A 39 -12.21 1.60 -1.94
N GLY A 40 -13.47 1.19 -1.75
CA GLY A 40 -14.62 1.96 -2.24
C GLY A 40 -14.87 3.29 -1.52
N ARG A 41 -14.20 3.56 -0.38
CA ARG A 41 -14.31 4.81 0.37
C ARG A 41 -13.12 5.71 0.08
N GLU A 42 -13.37 6.95 -0.33
CA GLU A 42 -12.33 7.92 -0.65
C GLU A 42 -11.41 8.24 0.53
N VAL A 43 -11.97 8.39 1.74
CA VAL A 43 -11.20 8.62 2.97
C VAL A 43 -10.19 7.50 3.22
N ALA A 44 -10.52 6.25 2.88
CA ALA A 44 -9.58 5.14 3.05
C ALA A 44 -8.42 5.22 2.05
N ARG A 45 -8.65 5.74 0.84
CA ARG A 45 -7.60 5.99 -0.16
C ARG A 45 -6.65 7.09 0.32
N MET A 46 -7.20 8.18 0.84
CA MET A 46 -6.44 9.31 1.38
C MET A 46 -5.50 8.88 2.52
N ILE A 47 -5.99 8.08 3.47
CA ILE A 47 -5.19 7.58 4.60
C ILE A 47 -4.00 6.71 4.14
N VAL A 48 -4.14 5.97 3.05
CA VAL A 48 -3.05 5.12 2.51
C VAL A 48 -1.95 5.97 1.86
N GLN A 49 -2.31 7.12 1.29
CA GLN A 49 -1.38 8.02 0.61
C GLN A 49 -0.66 8.99 1.56
N GLN A 50 -1.29 9.35 2.67
CA GLN A 50 -0.76 10.30 3.66
C GLN A 50 0.70 10.04 4.12
N PRO A 51 1.21 8.80 4.28
CA PRO A 51 2.60 8.56 4.67
C PRO A 51 3.63 8.72 3.54
N LEU A 52 3.16 8.89 2.30
CA LEU A 52 3.99 9.03 1.09
C LEU A 52 4.03 10.48 0.57
N GLU A 53 3.14 11.34 1.07
CA GLU A 53 3.24 12.80 1.00
C GLU A 53 4.29 13.32 2.00
#